data_AF-A0A4Q4CMV1-F1
#
_entry.id   AF-A0A4Q4CMV1-F1
#
_cell.length_a   1.000
_cell.length_b   1.000
_cell.length_c   1.000
_cell.angle_alpha   90.00
_cell.angle_beta   90.00
_cell.angle_gamma   90.00
#
_symmetry.space_group_name_H-M   'P 1'
#
loop_
_entity.id
_entity.type
_entity.pdbx_description
1 polymer ?
#
loop_
_entity_poly.entity_id
_entity_poly.type
_entity_poly.pdbx_seq_one_letter_code
_entity_poly.pdbx_strand_id
1 'polypeptide(L)'
;MARATPFWLLGLALPAAALAQPARAQPAPPQPAPTQTAPTLPPIAAPQPAAAESPGQPATSRASIDLLVRQAERWLAQDRADLAVLSIERALAADPRNPNALSVTASIRA
;
A
#
# COMPACT_ATOMS: atom_id res chain seq x y z
N MET A 1 13.66 -41.25 16.68
CA MET A 1 12.83 -40.21 17.33
C MET A 1 12.45 -39.22 16.23
N ALA A 2 11.34 -39.37 15.50
CA ALA A 2 9.92 -39.24 15.88
C ALA A 2 9.34 -37.83 15.58
N ARG A 3 8.63 -37.76 14.43
CA ARG A 3 7.41 -36.95 14.10
C ARG A 3 7.62 -35.42 13.86
N ALA A 4 6.89 -34.69 12.99
CA ALA A 4 5.61 -34.94 12.33
C ALA A 4 5.38 -34.04 11.08
N THR A 5 4.95 -34.68 9.97
CA THR A 5 3.95 -34.29 8.93
C THR A 5 3.86 -32.88 8.30
N PRO A 6 3.99 -32.78 6.95
CA PRO A 6 3.32 -31.74 6.15
C PRO A 6 1.85 -32.11 5.89
N PHE A 7 0.92 -31.25 6.29
CA PHE A 7 -0.52 -31.43 6.09
C PHE A 7 -1.05 -30.38 5.12
N TRP A 8 -0.82 -30.56 3.82
CA TRP A 8 -1.56 -29.85 2.76
C TRP A 8 -1.51 -30.69 1.48
N LEU A 9 -2.39 -31.70 1.41
CA LEU A 9 -2.80 -32.36 0.18
C LEU A 9 -4.30 -32.69 0.28
N LEU A 10 -4.98 -32.50 -0.86
CA LEU A 10 -6.40 -32.69 -1.19
C LEU A 10 -7.36 -31.53 -0.83
N GLY A 11 -8.13 -30.98 -1.77
CA GLY A 11 -8.39 -31.50 -3.11
C GLY A 11 -9.21 -30.61 -4.03
N LEU A 12 -9.12 -31.01 -5.30
CA LEU A 12 -9.97 -30.69 -6.45
C LEU A 12 -11.46 -30.53 -6.09
N ALA A 13 -12.09 -29.52 -6.69
CA ALA A 13 -13.34 -29.70 -7.44
C ALA A 13 -13.64 -28.46 -8.30
N LEU A 14 -13.38 -28.56 -9.61
CA LEU A 14 -14.12 -27.78 -10.62
C LEU A 14 -15.46 -28.48 -10.88
N PRO A 15 -16.53 -27.71 -11.14
CA PRO A 15 -17.44 -28.09 -12.21
C PRO A 15 -17.49 -26.98 -13.27
N ALA A 16 -17.09 -27.34 -14.47
CA ALA A 16 -17.59 -26.73 -15.68
C ALA A 16 -19.08 -27.09 -15.87
N ALA A 17 -19.81 -26.23 -16.57
CA ALA A 17 -21.18 -26.37 -17.10
C ALA A 17 -22.28 -25.60 -16.35
N ALA A 18 -22.56 -24.38 -16.83
CA ALA A 18 -23.93 -23.87 -16.93
C ALA A 18 -24.02 -22.80 -18.05
N LEU A 19 -23.79 -23.25 -19.29
CA LEU A 19 -24.35 -22.59 -20.47
C LEU A 19 -25.89 -22.66 -20.35
N ALA A 20 -26.53 -21.56 -19.92
CA ALA A 20 -27.92 -21.17 -20.22
C ALA A 20 -28.45 -20.19 -19.16
N GLN A 21 -28.27 -18.88 -19.36
CA GLN A 21 -29.27 -17.93 -18.86
C GLN A 21 -30.13 -17.50 -20.05
N PRO A 22 -31.41 -17.92 -20.10
CA PRO A 22 -32.31 -17.47 -21.13
C PRO A 22 -32.64 -16.00 -20.86
N ALA A 23 -32.47 -15.17 -21.88
CA ALA A 23 -33.03 -13.84 -21.95
C ALA A 23 -34.55 -13.92 -21.75
N ARG A 24 -35.04 -13.85 -20.51
CA ARG A 24 -36.43 -13.43 -20.26
C ARG A 24 -36.43 -11.92 -20.17
N ALA A 25 -36.63 -11.32 -21.34
CA ALA A 25 -37.12 -9.96 -21.49
C ALA A 25 -38.29 -9.72 -20.52
N GLN A 26 -38.05 -8.94 -19.47
CA GLN A 26 -39.11 -8.27 -18.73
C GLN A 26 -39.46 -6.99 -19.50
N PRO A 27 -40.70 -6.81 -20.00
CA PRO A 27 -41.15 -5.51 -20.47
C PRO A 27 -41.40 -4.64 -19.24
N ALA A 28 -40.45 -3.79 -18.90
CA ALA A 28 -40.64 -2.77 -17.88
C ALA A 28 -41.67 -1.74 -18.38
N PRO A 29 -42.63 -1.29 -17.55
CA PRO A 29 -43.48 -0.14 -17.87
C PRO A 29 -42.60 1.11 -18.03
N PRO A 30 -43.03 2.12 -18.84
CA PRO A 30 -42.29 3.36 -18.98
C PRO A 30 -42.23 4.07 -17.63
N GLN A 31 -41.07 4.04 -16.98
CA GLN A 31 -40.83 4.83 -15.78
C GLN A 31 -40.87 6.32 -16.19
N PRO A 32 -41.67 7.17 -15.51
CA PRO A 32 -41.53 8.60 -15.67
C PRO A 32 -40.13 8.99 -15.16
N ALA A 33 -39.35 9.64 -16.03
CA ALA A 33 -38.03 10.12 -15.68
C ALA A 33 -38.11 10.95 -14.38
N PRO A 34 -37.28 10.68 -13.37
CA PRO A 34 -37.16 11.62 -12.27
C PRO A 34 -36.60 12.92 -12.86
N THR A 35 -37.40 13.97 -12.79
CA THR A 35 -36.95 15.33 -13.05
C THR A 35 -35.94 15.65 -11.95
N GLN A 36 -34.67 15.33 -12.21
CA GLN A 36 -33.56 15.77 -11.37
C GLN A 36 -33.44 17.29 -11.53
N THR A 37 -34.15 18.03 -10.69
CA THR A 37 -33.74 19.38 -10.31
C THR A 37 -32.43 19.24 -9.54
N ALA A 38 -31.33 19.12 -10.28
CA ALA A 38 -30.00 19.22 -9.72
C ALA A 38 -29.81 20.67 -9.26
N PRO A 39 -29.59 20.95 -7.96
CA PRO A 39 -28.98 22.22 -7.60
C PRO A 39 -27.59 22.23 -8.23
N THR A 40 -27.34 23.19 -9.12
CA THR A 40 -25.97 23.55 -9.53
C THR A 40 -25.24 24.03 -8.29
N LEU A 41 -24.60 23.08 -7.60
CA LEU A 41 -23.56 23.37 -6.65
C LEU A 41 -22.34 23.78 -7.48
N PRO A 42 -21.76 24.98 -7.28
CA PRO A 42 -20.41 25.22 -7.77
C PRO A 42 -19.52 24.11 -7.18
N PRO A 43 -18.54 23.58 -7.93
CA PRO A 43 -17.58 22.68 -7.32
C PRO A 43 -16.96 23.44 -6.14
N ILE A 44 -17.17 22.93 -4.93
CA ILE A 44 -16.34 23.30 -3.80
C ILE A 44 -14.93 22.93 -4.25
N ALA A 45 -14.21 23.94 -4.74
CA ALA A 45 -12.77 23.92 -4.79
C ALA A 45 -12.36 23.73 -3.34
N ALA A 46 -12.10 22.49 -2.97
CA ALA A 46 -11.39 22.21 -1.74
C ALA A 46 -10.21 23.20 -1.70
N PRO A 47 -9.97 23.90 -0.57
CA PRO A 47 -8.71 24.58 -0.38
C PRO A 47 -7.65 23.47 -0.38
N GLN A 48 -7.16 23.14 -1.58
CA GLN A 48 -5.89 22.49 -1.74
C GLN A 48 -4.91 23.46 -1.07
N PRO A 49 -4.17 23.06 -0.02
CA PRO A 49 -3.01 23.81 0.41
C PRO A 49 -1.96 23.70 -0.70
N ALA A 50 -2.17 24.47 -1.76
CA ALA A 50 -1.26 24.62 -2.88
C ALA A 50 -0.62 25.99 -2.75
N ALA A 51 0.33 26.13 -1.82
CA ALA A 51 1.48 27.01 -1.99
C ALA A 51 2.48 26.83 -0.84
N ALA A 52 3.74 26.66 -1.24
CA ALA A 52 4.98 26.81 -0.48
C ALA A 52 5.59 25.58 0.23
N GLU A 53 5.73 24.47 -0.50
CA GLU A 53 6.96 23.68 -0.42
C GLU A 53 7.47 23.42 -1.85
N SER A 54 8.52 24.13 -2.27
CA SER A 54 9.39 23.66 -3.37
C SER A 54 10.06 22.33 -2.97
N PRO A 55 10.82 21.60 -3.80
CA PRO A 55 10.79 21.29 -5.24
C PRO A 55 11.03 19.76 -5.52
N GLY A 56 10.70 19.25 -6.72
CA GLY A 56 11.49 18.19 -7.39
C GLY A 56 11.81 16.82 -6.74
N GLN A 57 11.06 16.32 -5.75
CA GLN A 57 11.09 14.90 -5.35
C GLN A 57 9.78 14.51 -4.63
N PRO A 58 9.22 13.31 -4.87
CA PRO A 58 7.89 12.98 -4.36
C PRO A 58 7.94 12.87 -2.84
N ALA A 59 7.06 13.58 -2.13
CA ALA A 59 6.87 13.49 -0.69
C ALA A 59 6.75 12.03 -0.19
N THR A 60 6.27 11.13 -1.05
CA THR A 60 6.23 9.68 -0.85
C THR A 60 7.61 9.05 -0.64
N SER A 61 8.66 9.48 -1.35
CA SER A 61 10.01 8.94 -1.16
C SER A 61 10.57 9.31 0.21
N ARG A 62 10.36 10.56 0.66
CA ARG A 62 10.84 11.01 1.98
C ARG A 62 10.13 10.28 3.12
N ALA A 63 8.81 10.13 3.03
CA ALA A 63 8.03 9.34 3.98
C ALA A 63 8.46 7.86 4.00
N SER A 64 8.80 7.30 2.83
CA SER A 64 9.31 5.92 2.72
C SER A 64 10.69 5.75 3.35
N ILE A 65 11.60 6.72 3.16
CA ILE A 65 12.93 6.74 3.78
C ILE A 65 12.80 6.79 5.31
N ASP A 66 11.94 7.67 5.82
CA ASP A 66 11.69 7.83 7.26
C ASP A 66 11.10 6.55 7.89
N LEU A 67 10.23 5.84 7.17
CA LEU A 67 9.73 4.52 7.60
C LEU A 67 10.84 3.48 7.67
N LEU A 68 11.73 3.42 6.68
CA LEU A 68 12.85 2.47 6.65
C LEU A 68 13.82 2.70 7.82
N VAL A 69 14.09 3.98 8.16
CA VAL A 69 14.91 4.34 9.32
C VAL A 69 14.27 3.85 10.62
N ARG A 70 12.98 4.14 10.86
CA ARG A 70 12.27 3.65 12.05
C ARG A 70 12.22 2.12 12.14
N GLN A 71 12.09 1.46 11.00
CA GLN A 71 12.12 0.00 10.94
C GLN A 71 13.48 -0.54 11.37
N ALA A 72 14.58 0.07 10.92
CA ALA A 72 15.93 -0.31 11.33
C ALA A 72 16.16 -0.14 12.84
N GLU A 73 15.70 0.97 13.42
CA GLU A 73 15.78 1.21 14.87
C GLU A 73 15.02 0.13 15.65
N ARG A 74 13.83 -0.26 15.17
CA ARG A 74 13.05 -1.34 15.78
C ARG A 74 13.74 -2.70 15.66
N TRP A 75 14.48 -2.95 14.59
CA TRP A 75 15.28 -4.16 14.44
C TRP A 75 16.50 -4.16 15.37
N LEU A 76 17.17 -3.02 15.54
CA LEU A 76 18.24 -2.86 16.52
C LEU A 76 17.77 -3.12 17.95
N ALA A 77 16.59 -2.61 18.32
CA ALA A 77 15.99 -2.89 19.63
C ALA A 77 15.68 -4.37 19.87
N GLN A 78 15.62 -5.19 18.81
CA GLN A 78 15.41 -6.64 18.85
C GLN A 78 16.68 -7.45 18.65
N ASP A 79 17.86 -6.81 18.64
CA ASP A 79 19.14 -7.45 18.38
C ASP A 79 19.15 -8.18 17.02
N ARG A 80 18.58 -7.52 16.00
CA ARG A 80 18.52 -8.00 14.61
C ARG A 80 19.26 -7.07 13.68
N ALA A 81 20.58 -6.97 13.88
CA ALA A 81 21.44 -6.08 13.10
C ALA A 81 21.35 -6.34 11.59
N ASP A 82 21.28 -7.60 11.15
CA ASP A 82 21.19 -7.95 9.72
C ASP A 82 19.96 -7.33 9.03
N LEU A 83 18.80 -7.34 9.70
CA LEU A 83 17.57 -6.75 9.15
C LEU A 83 17.58 -5.22 9.21
N ALA A 84 18.25 -4.66 10.22
CA ALA A 84 18.47 -3.22 10.31
C ALA A 84 19.34 -2.73 9.15
N VAL A 85 20.41 -3.46 8.82
CA VAL A 85 21.29 -3.17 7.67
C VAL A 85 20.49 -3.11 6.38
N LEU A 86 19.70 -4.14 6.06
CA LEU A 86 18.90 -4.17 4.83
C LEU A 86 17.92 -2.98 4.72
N SER A 87 17.35 -2.56 5.85
CA SER A 87 16.41 -1.42 5.90
C SER A 87 17.15 -0.10 5.64
N ILE A 88 18.33 0.09 6.24
CA ILE A 88 19.16 1.28 6.08
C ILE A 88 19.80 1.35 4.70
N GLU A 89 20.27 0.25 4.13
CA GLU A 89 20.81 0.21 2.77
C GLU A 89 19.77 0.72 1.76
N ARG A 90 18.52 0.30 1.91
CA ARG A 90 17.42 0.77 1.06
C ARG A 90 17.09 2.25 1.28
N ALA A 91 17.22 2.74 2.52
CA ALA A 91 17.06 4.16 2.83
C ALA A 91 18.16 5.01 2.18
N LEU A 92 19.43 4.57 2.27
CA LEU A 92 20.59 5.25 1.69
C LEU A 92 20.63 5.15 0.16
N ALA A 93 20.12 4.07 -0.43
CA ALA A 93 19.97 3.96 -1.87
C ALA A 93 18.99 5.00 -2.43
N ALA A 94 17.96 5.37 -1.65
CA ALA A 94 17.00 6.41 -2.01
C ALA A 94 17.49 7.83 -1.68
N ASP A 95 18.17 8.01 -0.54
CA ASP A 95 18.81 9.26 -0.15
C ASP A 95 20.13 8.99 0.59
N PRO A 96 21.28 9.04 -0.11
CA PRO A 96 22.57 8.68 0.47
C PRO A 96 23.08 9.72 1.48
N ARG A 97 22.46 10.91 1.51
CA ARG A 97 22.85 12.01 2.39
C ARG A 97 21.92 12.15 3.60
N ASN A 98 21.05 11.17 3.84
CA ASN A 98 20.10 11.20 4.94
C ASN A 98 20.82 11.14 6.30
N PRO A 99 20.75 12.19 7.15
CA PRO A 99 21.48 12.22 8.42
C PRO A 99 21.00 11.15 9.40
N ASN A 100 19.70 10.83 9.39
CA ASN A 100 19.15 9.82 10.30
C ASN A 100 19.63 8.41 9.90
N ALA A 101 19.62 8.09 8.61
CA ALA A 101 20.13 6.80 8.13
C ALA A 101 21.63 6.63 8.46
N LEU A 102 22.44 7.68 8.30
CA LEU A 102 23.86 7.66 8.69
C LEU A 102 24.07 7.45 10.20
N SER A 103 23.24 8.07 11.04
CA SER A 103 23.27 7.89 12.50
C SER A 103 22.94 6.43 12.88
N VAL A 104 21.94 5.83 12.25
CA VAL A 104 21.61 4.41 12.49
C VAL A 104 22.71 3.49 11.98
N THR A 105 23.33 3.76 10.82
CA THR A 105 24.51 3.01 10.35
C THR A 105 25.64 3.03 11.37
N ALA A 106 25.89 4.19 11.99
CA ALA A 106 26.90 4.31 13.04
C ALA A 106 26.55 3.50 14.30
N SER A 107 25.26 3.30 14.57
CA SER A 107 24.78 2.50 15.71
C SER A 107 24.84 0.99 15.43
N ILE A 108 24.66 0.56 14.19
CA ILE A 108 24.75 -0.85 13.78
C ILE A 108 26.18 -1.41 13.94
N ARG A 109 27.20 -0.55 13.74
CA ARG A 109 28.63 -0.93 13.78
C ARG A 109 29.30 -0.77 15.15
N ALA A 110 28.57 -0.24 16.13
CA ALA A 110 29.08 0.05 17.48
C ALA A 110 29.03 -1.20 18.36
#